data_AF-A0A483DY41-F1
#
_entry.id   AF-A0A483DY41-F1
#
_cell.length_a   1.000
_cell.length_b   1.000
_cell.length_c   1.000
_cell.angle_alpha   90.00
_cell.angle_beta   90.00
_cell.angle_gamma   90.00
#
_symmetry.space_group_name_H-M   'P 1'
#
loop_
_entity.id
_entity.type
_entity.pdbx_description
1 polymer ?
#
loop_
_entity_poly.entity_id
_entity_poly.type
_entity_poly.pdbx_seq_one_letter_code
_entity_poly.pdbx_strand_id
1 'polypeptide(L)' 'MQLSKLLCFIGIHEWKNTGGYSDFSSSVAEKHYFCRRCGKRKRNISTKQ' A
#
# COMPACT_ATOMS: atom_id res chain seq x y z
N MET A 1 6.41 -16.37 17.45
CA MET A 1 4.96 -16.10 17.40
C MET A 1 4.70 -14.93 16.45
N GLN A 2 4.14 -15.17 15.26
CA GLN A 2 3.81 -14.12 14.29
C GLN A 2 2.39 -13.56 14.57
N LEU A 3 2.13 -13.10 15.80
CA LEU A 3 0.81 -12.53 16.17
C LEU A 3 0.43 -11.37 15.23
N SER A 4 1.45 -10.63 14.79
CA SER A 4 1.38 -9.54 13.80
C SER A 4 0.80 -9.99 12.46
N LYS A 5 0.97 -11.26 12.05
CA LYS A 5 0.41 -11.81 10.81
C LYS A 5 -1.06 -12.20 10.96
N LEU A 6 -1.51 -12.63 12.14
CA LEU A 6 -2.93 -12.94 12.40
C LEU A 6 -3.81 -11.70 12.24
N LEU A 7 -3.34 -10.53 12.67
CA LEU A 7 -4.02 -9.26 12.43
C LEU A 7 -4.23 -9.00 10.92
N CYS A 8 -3.27 -9.39 10.08
CA CYS A 8 -3.41 -9.29 8.63
C CYS A 8 -4.39 -10.32 8.03
N PHE A 9 -4.60 -11.47 8.69
CA PHE A 9 -5.60 -12.45 8.25
C PHE A 9 -7.03 -11.95 8.43
N ILE A 10 -7.29 -11.20 9.52
CA ILE A 10 -8.60 -10.55 9.76
C ILE A 10 -8.76 -9.20 9.04
N GLY A 11 -7.83 -8.83 8.16
CA GLY A 11 -7.88 -7.61 7.35
C GLY A 11 -7.29 -6.35 8.00
N ILE A 12 -6.75 -6.43 9.22
CA ILE A 12 -6.04 -5.33 9.88
C ILE A 12 -4.60 -5.26 9.35
N HIS A 13 -4.43 -4.49 8.29
CA HIS A 13 -3.14 -4.26 7.65
C HIS A 13 -2.53 -2.92 8.07
N GLU A 14 -1.27 -2.95 8.50
CA GLU A 14 -0.46 -1.75 8.74
C GLU A 14 0.21 -1.29 7.45
N TRP A 15 -0.45 -0.40 6.72
CA TRP A 15 0.02 0.12 5.44
C TRP A 15 1.14 1.16 5.62
N LYS A 16 2.28 0.94 4.96
CA LYS A 16 3.33 1.93 4.75
C LYS A 16 3.29 2.37 3.29
N ASN A 17 3.30 3.68 3.05
CA ASN A 17 3.50 4.22 1.72
C ASN A 17 4.98 4.00 1.34
N THR A 18 5.23 3.35 0.19
CA THR A 18 6.59 3.11 -0.30
C THR A 18 7.19 4.33 -1.00
N GLY A 19 6.47 5.44 -1.09
CA GLY A 19 6.96 6.69 -1.69
C GLY A 19 7.16 6.61 -3.20
N GLY A 20 6.80 5.50 -3.84
CA GLY A 20 6.85 5.33 -5.29
C GLY A 20 5.77 6.16 -5.95
N TYR A 21 6.01 7.46 -6.09
CA TYR A 21 5.25 8.33 -6.97
C TYR A 21 5.67 7.96 -8.40
N SER A 22 4.96 7.03 -9.00
CA SER A 22 5.12 6.78 -10.44
C SER A 22 4.26 7.83 -11.12
N ASP A 23 4.86 8.97 -11.49
CA ASP A 23 4.23 9.96 -12.36
C ASP A 23 4.19 9.33 -13.76
N PHE A 24 3.22 8.43 -13.98
CA PHE A 24 3.07 7.69 -15.23
C PHE A 24 2.52 8.59 -16.35
N SER A 25 1.93 9.73 -15.98
CA SER A 25 1.48 10.84 -16.83
C SER A 25 1.04 12.00 -15.93
N SER A 26 1.09 13.24 -16.44
CA SER A 26 0.83 14.50 -15.73
C SER A 26 -0.51 14.61 -14.97
N SER A 27 -1.39 13.62 -15.10
CA SER A 27 -2.73 13.56 -14.50
C SER A 27 -2.95 12.36 -13.56
N VAL A 28 -1.99 11.46 -13.37
CA VAL A 28 -2.19 10.22 -12.57
C VAL A 28 -1.05 10.02 -11.58
N ALA A 29 -1.40 10.01 -10.30
CA ALA A 29 -0.51 9.68 -9.20
C ALA A 29 -0.77 8.23 -8.75
N GLU A 30 0.15 7.32 -9.07
CA GLU A 30 0.15 5.99 -8.47
C GLU A 30 0.81 6.06 -7.08
N LYS A 31 0.08 5.66 -6.04
CA LYS A 31 0.62 5.47 -4.69
C LYS A 31 0.70 3.98 -4.41
N HIS A 32 1.91 3.50 -4.13
CA HIS A 32 2.14 2.13 -3.68
C HIS A 32 2.18 2.07 -2.16
N TYR A 33 1.39 1.17 -1.60
CA TYR A 33 1.37 0.85 -0.18
C TYR A 33 1.77 -0.62 0.01
N PHE A 34 2.49 -0.90 1.08
CA PHE A 34 2.79 -2.26 1.48
C PHE A 34 2.49 -2.45 2.96
N CYS A 35 2.03 -3.64 3.33
CA CYS A 35 1.84 -3.98 4.73
C CYS A 35 3.18 -4.38 5.34
N ARG A 36 3.63 -3.69 6.40
CA ARG A 36 4.91 -4.03 7.07
C ARG A 36 4.91 -5.39 7.76
N ARG A 37 3.71 -5.94 8.05
CA ARG A 37 3.51 -7.18 8.81
C ARG A 37 3.51 -8.42 7.92
N CYS A 38 2.74 -8.37 6.82
CA CYS A 38 2.55 -9.52 5.92
C CYS A 38 3.14 -9.34 4.52
N GLY A 39 3.63 -8.13 4.17
CA GLY A 39 4.19 -7.84 2.84
C GLY A 39 3.13 -7.65 1.74
N LYS A 40 1.84 -7.67 2.06
CA LYS A 40 0.76 -7.44 1.08
C LYS A 40 0.93 -6.06 0.43
N ARG A 41 0.82 -5.99 -0.89
CA ARG A 41 0.93 -4.75 -1.67
C ARG A 41 -0.46 -4.25 -2.06
N LYS A 42 -0.66 -2.94 -1.99
CA LYS A 42 -1.86 -2.23 -2.44
C LYS A 42 -1.43 -1.07 -3.32
N ARG A 43 -2.00 -0.97 -4.52
CA ARG A 43 -1.81 0.16 -5.43
C ARG A 43 -3.06 1.02 -5.37
N ASN A 44 -2.89 2.32 -5.17
CA ASN A 44 -3.97 3.30 -5.28
C ASN A 44 -3.63 4.25 -6.44
N ILE A 45 -4.49 4.27 -7.45
CA ILE A 45 -4.34 5.13 -8.62
C ILE A 45 -5.25 6.32 -8.35
N SER A 46 -4.65 7.48 -8.06
CA SER A 46 -5.39 8.72 -7.87
C SER A 46 -5.19 9.58 -9.11
N THR A 47 -6.26 9.93 -9.82
CA THR A 47 -6.20 10.98 -10.84
C THR A 47 -6.05 12.33 -10.13
N LYS A 48 -5.06 13.14 -10.53
CA LYS A 48 -5.04 14.56 -10.19
C LYS A 48 -6.16 15.21 -11.01
N GLN A 49 -7.25 15.62 -10.35
CA GLN A 49 -8.24 16.52 -10.95
C GLN A 49 -7.69 17.94 -10.94
#